data_AF-A0A2H9LXP9-F1
#
_entry.id   AF-A0A2H9LXP9-F1
#
_cell.length_a   1.000
_cell.length_b   1.000
_cell.length_c   1.000
_cell.angle_alpha   90.00
_cell.angle_beta   90.00
_cell.angle_gamma   90.00
#
_symmetry.space_group_name_H-M   'P 1'
#
loop_
_entity.id
_entity.type
_entity.pdbx_description
1 polymer ?
#
loop_
_entity_poly.entity_id
_entity_poly.type
_entity_poly.pdbx_seq_one_letter_code
_entity_poly.pdbx_strand_id
1 'polypeptide(L)'
;MFETLKSIFSDRRMQVLLVIVLVSILHIYLSGVKFGIDFAGGTRIPIVLERSVNNAEMDMVVNVLKERLSKFGLKEVKVKSLGDRDLYVEVSGSDTESIAEVERLIATQGVFQAVVDGKVAISGDELIKKSIYTVPFDRVSGNADYEVAFTITPEAGPKFANAVLGKADYPLYMYLDRPSKSMIVLTREEMLTYAGGASPEQALEAIDNATRLDDYPEQHLKVVLADDFANMLAANATIPVSGPGSRVQSPESRVSRPETQDSRPQSIATNNATTNTTVSSSGLRVSSNGTENPKLETRNSVATTTTATTALSGYSRIITSERTKSQIEEVAATYNYSNFTVVNDTDITPYYSTDASGSIRNVDKWAAAGLLSAPILNPGVTKGTPG
;
A
#
# COMPACT_ATOMS: atom_id res chain seq x y z
N MET A 1 5.91 36.30 72.11
CA MET A 1 5.88 35.96 70.67
C MET A 1 7.29 35.93 70.06
N PHE A 2 8.04 37.04 70.01
CA PHE A 2 9.43 37.02 69.48
C PHE A 2 10.39 36.15 70.29
N GLU A 3 10.40 36.28 71.63
CA GLU A 3 11.19 35.41 72.54
C GLU A 3 10.97 33.91 72.29
N THR A 4 9.70 33.51 72.12
CA THR A 4 9.29 32.12 71.87
C THR A 4 9.70 31.61 70.48
N LEU A 5 9.84 32.47 69.46
CA LEU A 5 10.43 32.08 68.19
C LEU A 5 11.95 31.88 68.32
N LYS A 6 12.63 32.73 69.11
CA LYS A 6 14.08 32.71 69.29
C LYS A 6 14.59 31.42 69.95
N SER A 7 13.84 30.87 70.93
CA SER A 7 14.17 29.58 71.53
C SER A 7 13.97 28.40 70.56
N ILE A 8 12.89 28.41 69.77
CA ILE A 8 12.60 27.39 68.76
C ILE A 8 13.73 27.28 67.71
N PHE A 9 14.26 28.41 67.24
CA PHE A 9 15.39 28.41 66.28
C PHE A 9 16.75 28.06 66.88
N SER A 10 16.85 27.88 68.21
CA SER A 10 18.09 27.50 68.89
C SER A 10 18.24 25.98 69.13
N ASP A 11 17.18 25.18 68.96
CA ASP A 11 17.29 23.72 69.01
C ASP A 11 17.94 23.18 67.72
N ARG A 12 19.03 22.41 67.87
CA ARG A 12 19.68 21.69 66.76
C ARG A 12 18.71 20.83 65.96
N ARG A 13 17.68 20.27 66.57
CA ARG A 13 16.63 19.47 65.90
C ARG A 13 15.80 20.33 64.94
N MET A 14 15.40 21.52 65.38
CA MET A 14 14.70 22.49 64.54
C MET A 14 15.59 23.04 63.44
N GLN A 15 16.89 23.25 63.71
CA GLN A 15 17.86 23.68 62.69
C GLN A 15 18.05 22.62 61.60
N VAL A 16 18.15 21.32 61.95
CA VAL A 16 18.20 20.24 60.96
C VAL A 16 16.90 20.14 60.15
N LEU A 17 15.73 20.25 60.79
CA LEU A 17 14.44 20.28 60.09
C LEU A 17 14.33 21.49 59.14
N LEU A 18 14.77 22.67 59.56
CA LEU A 18 14.79 23.87 58.73
C LEU A 18 15.67 23.68 57.49
N VAL A 19 16.88 23.12 57.66
CA VAL A 19 17.79 22.83 56.55
C VAL A 19 17.19 21.79 55.59
N ILE A 20 16.57 20.73 56.09
CA ILE A 20 15.88 19.73 55.25
C ILE A 20 14.76 20.39 54.45
N VAL A 21 13.90 21.19 55.08
CA VAL A 21 12.80 21.91 54.41
C VAL A 21 13.33 22.87 53.34
N LEU A 22 14.39 23.63 53.63
CA LEU A 22 15.02 24.53 52.66
C LEU A 22 15.63 23.77 51.48
N VAL A 23 16.28 22.61 51.72
CA VAL A 23 16.81 21.74 50.66
C VAL A 23 15.68 21.15 49.82
N SER A 24 14.56 20.72 50.42
CA SER A 24 13.39 20.24 49.68
C SER A 24 12.75 21.33 48.82
N ILE A 25 12.57 22.54 49.35
CA ILE A 25 12.03 23.69 48.61
C ILE A 25 12.97 24.07 47.45
N LEU A 26 14.28 24.13 47.69
CA LEU A 26 15.29 24.41 46.67
C LEU A 26 15.30 23.33 45.58
N HIS A 27 15.17 22.05 45.95
CA HIS A 27 15.10 20.95 44.99
C HIS A 27 13.83 20.99 44.12
N ILE A 28 12.68 21.34 44.70
CA ILE A 28 11.41 21.56 43.96
C ILE A 28 11.54 22.76 43.01
N TYR A 29 12.15 23.86 43.47
CA TYR A 29 12.36 25.05 42.65
C TYR A 29 13.31 24.79 41.46
N LEU A 30 14.38 24.04 41.66
CA LEU A 30 15.37 23.72 40.62
C LEU A 30 14.91 22.61 39.65
N SER A 31 14.11 21.63 40.11
CA SER A 31 13.68 20.47 39.30
C SER A 31 12.31 20.64 38.66
N GLY A 32 11.51 21.59 39.16
CA GLY A 32 10.09 21.73 38.83
C GLY A 32 9.22 20.63 39.44
N VAL A 33 7.91 20.71 39.18
CA VAL A 33 6.94 19.66 39.51
C VAL A 33 6.43 19.07 38.19
N LYS A 34 6.49 17.73 38.07
CA LYS A 34 5.97 17.02 36.89
C LYS A 34 4.46 16.82 37.02
N PHE A 35 3.71 17.71 36.39
CA PHE A 35 2.25 17.64 36.31
C PHE A 35 1.77 16.56 35.33
N GLY A 36 0.63 15.93 35.62
CA GLY A 36 -0.08 15.06 34.68
C GLY A 36 -0.83 15.85 33.62
N ILE A 37 -1.34 15.19 32.57
CA ILE A 37 -2.12 15.88 31.51
C ILE A 37 -3.37 16.57 32.07
N ASP A 38 -3.92 16.06 33.17
CA ASP A 38 -5.06 16.61 33.91
C ASP A 38 -4.78 18.01 34.52
N PHE A 39 -3.51 18.42 34.58
CA PHE A 39 -3.04 19.69 35.13
C PHE A 39 -2.17 20.50 34.15
N ALA A 40 -1.45 19.83 33.25
CA ALA A 40 -0.56 20.45 32.26
C ALA A 40 -1.24 20.71 30.90
N GLY A 41 -2.40 20.09 30.65
CA GLY A 41 -3.00 19.98 29.32
C GLY A 41 -2.37 18.84 28.51
N GLY A 42 -3.20 18.15 27.73
CA GLY A 42 -2.79 17.01 26.91
C GLY A 42 -3.97 16.23 26.36
N THR A 43 -3.70 15.37 25.39
CA THR A 43 -4.69 14.49 24.75
C THR A 43 -4.42 13.05 25.16
N ARG A 44 -5.48 12.30 25.53
CA ARG A 44 -5.42 10.83 25.63
C ARG A 44 -6.10 10.21 24.42
N ILE A 45 -5.32 9.52 23.59
CA ILE A 45 -5.79 8.80 22.41
C ILE A 45 -6.04 7.34 22.81
N PRO A 46 -7.29 6.85 22.80
CA PRO A 46 -7.60 5.43 23.03
C PRO A 46 -7.32 4.61 21.78
N ILE A 47 -6.77 3.41 21.96
CA ILE A 47 -6.40 2.48 20.89
C ILE A 47 -7.00 1.11 21.22
N VAL A 48 -7.66 0.50 20.24
CA VAL A 48 -8.21 -0.85 20.33
C VAL A 48 -7.49 -1.71 19.30
N LEU A 49 -6.86 -2.79 19.73
CA LEU A 49 -6.20 -3.75 18.83
C LEU A 49 -7.25 -4.60 18.10
N GLU A 50 -6.96 -4.94 16.83
CA GLU A 50 -7.83 -5.78 15.97
C GLU A 50 -8.15 -7.14 16.62
N ARG A 51 -7.21 -7.67 17.40
CA ARG A 51 -7.37 -8.89 18.21
C ARG A 51 -6.82 -8.68 19.62
N SER A 52 -7.30 -9.48 20.57
CA SER A 52 -6.62 -9.69 21.84
C SER A 52 -5.21 -10.26 21.64
N VAL A 53 -4.32 -9.87 22.55
CA VAL A 53 -2.91 -10.27 22.60
C VAL A 53 -2.56 -10.71 24.02
N ASN A 54 -1.54 -11.56 24.18
CA ASN A 54 -1.06 -11.93 25.51
C ASN A 54 -0.14 -10.86 26.11
N ASN A 55 0.15 -10.92 27.41
CA ASN A 55 0.96 -9.91 28.11
C ASN A 55 2.32 -9.59 27.43
N ALA A 56 3.03 -10.60 26.91
CA ALA A 56 4.33 -10.39 26.26
C ALA A 56 4.21 -9.78 24.86
N GLU A 57 3.11 -10.06 24.14
CA GLU A 57 2.75 -9.33 22.92
C GLU A 57 2.34 -7.89 23.24
N MET A 58 1.55 -7.65 24.29
CA MET A 58 1.14 -6.31 24.71
C MET A 58 2.35 -5.46 25.12
N ASP A 59 3.29 -6.00 25.90
CA ASP A 59 4.55 -5.33 26.23
C ASP A 59 5.36 -5.01 24.96
N MET A 60 5.37 -5.89 23.96
CA MET A 60 6.01 -5.63 22.67
C MET A 60 5.33 -4.49 21.90
N VAL A 61 4.00 -4.48 21.80
CA VAL A 61 3.21 -3.39 21.18
C VAL A 61 3.46 -2.07 21.88
N VAL A 62 3.39 -2.04 23.21
CA VAL A 62 3.64 -0.86 24.03
C VAL A 62 5.07 -0.33 23.85
N ASN A 63 6.06 -1.20 23.72
CA ASN A 63 7.44 -0.79 23.50
C ASN A 63 7.70 -0.30 22.06
N VAL A 64 7.10 -0.94 21.04
CA VAL A 64 7.17 -0.47 19.64
C VAL A 64 6.53 0.92 19.49
N LEU A 65 5.39 1.16 20.13
CA LEU A 65 4.75 2.49 20.14
C LEU A 65 5.63 3.53 20.86
N LYS A 66 6.24 3.20 22.00
CA LYS A 66 7.20 4.08 22.68
C LYS A 66 8.41 4.41 21.80
N GLU A 67 9.01 3.41 21.14
CA GLU A 67 10.16 3.61 20.25
C GLU A 67 9.83 4.51 19.06
N ARG A 68 8.65 4.35 18.45
CA ARG A 68 8.18 5.26 17.39
C ARG A 68 7.99 6.67 17.91
N LEU A 69 7.13 6.84 18.91
CA LEU A 69 6.71 8.16 19.38
C LEU A 69 7.86 8.97 19.99
N SER A 70 8.89 8.32 20.55
CA SER A 70 10.11 8.99 21.02
C SER A 70 11.07 9.44 19.92
N LYS A 71 11.08 8.79 18.74
CA LYS A 71 11.96 9.19 17.62
C LYS A 71 11.53 10.49 16.95
N PHE A 72 10.24 10.81 16.96
CA PHE A 72 9.68 12.02 16.32
C PHE A 72 9.76 13.28 17.21
N GLY A 73 10.59 13.27 18.26
CA GLY A 73 10.85 14.44 19.11
C GLY A 73 9.69 14.87 20.03
N LEU A 74 8.59 14.11 20.01
CA LEU A 74 7.38 14.37 20.78
C LEU A 74 7.67 14.32 22.29
N LYS A 75 7.44 15.44 22.98
CA LYS A 75 7.83 15.60 24.39
C LYS A 75 6.85 14.86 25.31
N GLU A 76 7.39 13.97 26.13
CA GLU A 76 6.71 13.27 27.24
C GLU A 76 5.54 12.33 26.89
N VAL A 77 5.52 11.74 25.69
CA VAL A 77 4.52 10.75 25.30
C VAL A 77 4.56 9.50 26.21
N LYS A 78 3.41 9.05 26.73
CA LYS A 78 3.30 7.86 27.59
C LYS A 78 2.31 6.85 26.99
N VAL A 79 2.77 5.63 26.73
CA VAL A 79 1.94 4.50 26.27
C VAL A 79 1.65 3.57 27.45
N LYS A 80 0.38 3.23 27.69
CA LYS A 80 -0.04 2.27 28.75
C LYS A 80 -1.14 1.34 28.24
N SER A 81 -1.06 0.06 28.59
CA SER A 81 -2.07 -0.95 28.28
C SER A 81 -3.29 -0.87 29.21
N LEU A 82 -4.44 -1.32 28.71
CA LEU A 82 -5.72 -1.48 29.42
C LEU A 82 -6.24 -2.91 29.20
N GLY A 83 -5.53 -3.90 29.75
CA GLY A 83 -5.85 -5.31 29.57
C GLY A 83 -5.15 -5.94 28.36
N ASP A 84 -5.86 -6.83 27.67
CA ASP A 84 -5.35 -7.72 26.62
C ASP A 84 -5.56 -7.19 25.19
N ARG A 85 -6.38 -6.15 24.99
CA ARG A 85 -6.72 -5.62 23.66
C ARG A 85 -6.72 -4.10 23.57
N ASP A 86 -7.07 -3.42 24.65
CA ASP A 86 -7.22 -1.97 24.65
C ASP A 86 -5.94 -1.34 25.26
N LEU A 87 -5.54 -0.15 24.79
CA LEU A 87 -4.42 0.62 25.33
C LEU A 87 -4.64 2.13 25.07
N TYR A 88 -3.81 3.00 25.63
CA TYR A 88 -3.85 4.42 25.32
C TYR A 88 -2.48 5.07 25.21
N VAL A 89 -2.46 6.21 24.52
CA VAL A 89 -1.33 7.15 24.45
C VAL A 89 -1.75 8.46 25.12
N GLU A 90 -0.99 8.91 26.12
CA GLU A 90 -1.05 10.28 26.65
C GLU A 90 0.00 11.13 25.94
N VAL A 91 -0.43 12.23 25.31
CA VAL A 91 0.43 13.26 24.71
C VAL A 91 0.35 14.51 25.60
N SER A 92 1.50 15.03 26.04
CA SER A 92 1.56 16.30 26.77
C SER A 92 1.45 17.49 25.81
N GLY A 93 0.60 18.47 26.12
CA GLY A 93 0.37 19.65 25.28
C GLY A 93 -0.79 19.52 24.29
N SER A 94 -1.15 20.65 23.65
CA SER A 94 -2.40 20.84 22.89
C SER A 94 -2.17 21.27 21.44
N ASP A 95 -1.04 20.87 20.84
CA ASP A 95 -0.72 21.20 19.45
C ASP A 95 -1.38 20.18 18.49
N THR A 96 -2.25 20.67 17.61
CA THR A 96 -3.04 19.84 16.70
C THR A 96 -2.17 19.09 15.68
N GLU A 97 -1.07 19.70 15.23
CA GLU A 97 -0.14 19.07 14.28
C GLU A 97 0.59 17.89 14.93
N SER A 98 1.14 18.09 16.14
CA SER A 98 1.72 17.02 16.96
C SER A 98 0.73 15.90 17.28
N ILE A 99 -0.56 16.20 17.49
CA ILE A 99 -1.59 15.17 17.74
C ILE A 99 -1.88 14.36 16.46
N ALA A 100 -2.04 15.01 15.31
CA ALA A 100 -2.26 14.33 14.03
C ALA A 100 -1.05 13.45 13.63
N GLU A 101 0.17 13.91 13.90
CA GLU A 101 1.39 13.12 13.71
C GLU A 101 1.41 11.88 14.63
N VAL A 102 1.05 12.04 15.91
CA VAL A 102 0.93 10.92 16.86
C VAL A 102 -0.09 9.89 16.36
N GLU A 103 -1.28 10.33 15.94
CA GLU A 103 -2.34 9.47 15.42
C GLU A 103 -1.88 8.69 14.17
N ARG A 104 -1.18 9.36 13.24
CA ARG A 104 -0.57 8.72 12.07
C ARG A 104 0.43 7.64 12.47
N LEU A 105 1.38 7.95 13.35
CA LEU A 105 2.44 7.02 13.81
C LEU A 105 1.91 5.81 14.59
N ILE A 106 0.73 5.94 15.20
CA ILE A 106 -0.01 4.86 15.85
C ILE A 106 -0.72 3.98 14.81
N ALA A 107 -1.36 4.58 13.80
CA ALA A 107 -2.15 3.88 12.79
C ALA A 107 -1.30 3.11 11.77
N THR A 108 -0.11 3.62 11.42
CA THR A 108 0.90 2.94 10.58
C THR A 108 1.31 1.61 11.21
N GLN A 109 1.17 0.48 10.51
CA GLN A 109 1.66 -0.83 10.98
C GLN A 109 3.19 -0.92 10.86
N GLY A 110 3.81 -0.25 9.89
CA GLY A 110 5.26 -0.19 9.66
C GLY A 110 5.83 -1.43 8.96
N VAL A 111 5.03 -2.11 8.14
CA VAL A 111 5.44 -3.29 7.35
C VAL A 111 6.21 -2.84 6.12
N PHE A 112 7.54 -2.95 6.19
CA PHE A 112 8.42 -2.73 5.04
C PHE A 112 8.48 -3.97 4.12
N GLN A 113 8.41 -3.75 2.82
CA GLN A 113 8.63 -4.76 1.78
C GLN A 113 9.38 -4.13 0.60
N ALA A 114 10.41 -4.80 0.07
CA ALA A 114 11.05 -4.43 -1.19
C ALA A 114 10.77 -5.49 -2.26
N VAL A 115 10.25 -5.07 -3.41
CA VAL A 115 9.76 -5.95 -4.49
C VAL A 115 10.52 -5.68 -5.78
N VAL A 116 10.97 -6.73 -6.45
CA VAL A 116 11.56 -6.67 -7.80
C VAL A 116 10.82 -7.64 -8.72
N ASP A 117 10.39 -7.18 -9.90
CA ASP A 117 9.69 -8.00 -10.88
C ASP A 117 8.49 -8.80 -10.30
N GLY A 118 7.74 -8.17 -9.39
CA GLY A 118 6.61 -8.77 -8.68
C GLY A 118 6.96 -9.69 -7.50
N LYS A 119 8.24 -9.90 -7.17
CA LYS A 119 8.68 -10.81 -6.09
C LYS A 119 9.31 -10.09 -4.90
N VAL A 120 9.06 -10.58 -3.69
CA VAL A 120 9.54 -9.95 -2.44
C VAL A 120 11.01 -10.28 -2.20
N ALA A 121 11.89 -9.33 -2.54
CA ALA A 121 13.33 -9.45 -2.39
C ALA A 121 13.80 -9.21 -0.94
N ILE A 122 13.13 -8.33 -0.18
CA ILE A 122 13.46 -7.99 1.22
C ILE A 122 12.17 -7.77 2.01
N SER A 123 12.11 -8.30 3.24
CA SER A 123 11.05 -8.05 4.22
C SER A 123 11.57 -7.21 5.41
N GLY A 124 10.71 -6.47 6.10
CA GLY A 124 11.11 -5.57 7.21
C GLY A 124 11.75 -6.25 8.44
N ASP A 125 11.54 -7.55 8.63
CA ASP A 125 12.17 -8.39 9.63
C ASP A 125 13.57 -8.88 9.24
N GLU A 126 13.88 -8.89 7.93
CA GLU A 126 15.21 -9.18 7.37
C GLU A 126 16.18 -8.00 7.45
N LEU A 127 15.77 -6.89 8.08
CA LEU A 127 16.59 -5.70 8.29
C LEU A 127 17.34 -5.75 9.63
N ILE A 128 18.65 -5.48 9.60
CA ILE A 128 19.45 -5.27 10.81
C ILE A 128 19.00 -3.95 11.44
N LYS A 129 18.09 -4.00 12.43
CA LYS A 129 17.43 -2.81 13.03
C LYS A 129 18.37 -1.68 13.49
N LYS A 130 19.62 -1.99 13.84
CA LYS A 130 20.66 -1.01 14.23
C LYS A 130 21.39 -0.33 13.06
N SER A 131 21.20 -0.81 11.84
CA SER A 131 21.75 -0.24 10.60
C SER A 131 20.85 0.82 9.96
N ILE A 132 19.61 0.97 10.44
CA ILE A 132 18.63 1.88 9.85
C ILE A 132 18.89 3.30 10.36
N TYR A 133 19.36 4.19 9.48
CA TYR A 133 19.59 5.60 9.79
C TYR A 133 19.28 6.52 8.60
N THR A 134 18.80 7.74 8.90
CA THR A 134 18.71 8.82 7.91
C THR A 134 20.12 9.30 7.58
N VAL A 135 20.47 9.30 6.30
CA VAL A 135 21.76 9.80 5.81
C VAL A 135 21.82 11.31 6.03
N PRO A 136 22.92 11.85 6.61
CA PRO A 136 23.12 13.29 6.76
C PRO A 136 23.02 14.04 5.42
N PHE A 137 22.42 15.23 5.43
CA PHE A 137 22.16 16.01 4.20
C PHE A 137 23.43 16.33 3.38
N ASP A 138 24.61 16.41 4.02
CA ASP A 138 25.91 16.55 3.34
C ASP A 138 26.33 15.32 2.50
N ARG A 139 25.54 14.24 2.54
CA ARG A 139 25.87 12.91 1.96
C ARG A 139 24.71 12.24 1.23
N VAL A 140 23.54 12.88 1.18
CA VAL A 140 22.39 12.38 0.41
C VAL A 140 22.76 12.35 -1.06
N SER A 141 22.43 11.25 -1.74
CA SER A 141 22.82 11.05 -3.13
C SER A 141 21.83 11.65 -4.14
N GLY A 142 22.37 12.23 -5.22
CA GLY A 142 21.56 12.79 -6.32
C GLY A 142 20.78 14.04 -5.91
N ASN A 143 19.48 14.04 -6.22
CA ASN A 143 18.55 15.16 -5.99
C ASN A 143 17.47 14.82 -4.93
N ALA A 144 17.75 13.88 -4.02
CA ALA A 144 16.79 13.49 -2.98
C ALA A 144 16.79 14.50 -1.81
N ASP A 145 15.63 14.78 -1.22
CA ASP A 145 15.52 15.63 -0.02
C ASP A 145 16.07 14.93 1.24
N TYR A 146 16.00 13.60 1.27
CA TYR A 146 16.53 12.73 2.32
C TYR A 146 16.81 11.33 1.76
N GLU A 147 17.69 10.60 2.43
CA GLU A 147 18.01 9.20 2.10
C GLU A 147 18.02 8.37 3.40
N VAL A 148 17.58 7.11 3.34
CA VAL A 148 17.57 6.19 4.49
C VAL A 148 18.42 4.98 4.16
N ALA A 149 19.55 4.85 4.85
CA ALA A 149 20.42 3.69 4.74
C ALA A 149 19.92 2.56 5.67
N PHE A 150 20.07 1.33 5.21
CA PHE A 150 19.84 0.12 6.00
C PHE A 150 20.72 -1.03 5.49
N THR A 151 20.76 -2.14 6.22
CA THR A 151 21.51 -3.36 5.86
C THR A 151 20.64 -4.58 6.15
N ILE A 152 20.55 -5.50 5.20
CA ILE A 152 19.86 -6.79 5.37
C ILE A 152 20.70 -7.75 6.23
N THR A 153 20.05 -8.74 6.83
CA THR A 153 20.74 -9.80 7.57
C THR A 153 21.57 -10.70 6.63
N PRO A 154 22.66 -11.32 7.12
CA PRO A 154 23.43 -12.30 6.33
C PRO A 154 22.57 -13.43 5.75
N GLU A 155 21.57 -13.87 6.50
CA GLU A 155 20.62 -14.92 6.14
C GLU A 155 19.69 -14.52 4.99
N ALA A 156 19.36 -13.22 4.87
CA ALA A 156 18.56 -12.69 3.76
C ALA A 156 19.38 -12.39 2.50
N GLY A 157 20.72 -12.34 2.62
CA GLY A 157 21.63 -12.08 1.48
C GLY A 157 21.39 -12.99 0.27
N PRO A 158 21.35 -14.33 0.42
CA PRO A 158 21.05 -15.26 -0.67
C PRO A 158 19.64 -15.08 -1.25
N LYS A 159 18.62 -14.83 -0.42
CA LYS A 159 17.25 -14.55 -0.88
C LYS A 159 17.22 -13.32 -1.79
N PHE A 160 17.82 -12.21 -1.34
CA PHE A 160 17.92 -10.98 -2.11
C PHE A 160 18.67 -11.20 -3.44
N ALA A 161 19.85 -11.84 -3.38
CA ALA A 161 20.66 -12.15 -4.57
C ALA A 161 19.88 -12.99 -5.60
N ASN A 162 19.09 -13.96 -5.15
CA ASN A 162 18.25 -14.80 -6.01
C ASN A 162 17.11 -13.99 -6.65
N ALA A 163 16.49 -13.06 -5.92
CA ALA A 163 15.42 -12.21 -6.44
C ALA A 163 15.92 -11.20 -7.50
N VAL A 164 17.11 -10.63 -7.30
CA VAL A 164 17.70 -9.64 -8.24
C VAL A 164 18.57 -10.25 -9.34
N LEU A 165 18.70 -11.58 -9.42
CA LEU A 165 19.58 -12.25 -10.38
C LEU A 165 19.18 -11.93 -11.83
N GLY A 166 20.09 -11.32 -12.59
CA GLY A 166 19.83 -10.88 -13.97
C GLY A 166 18.89 -9.66 -14.10
N LYS A 167 18.38 -9.10 -12.99
CA LYS A 167 17.50 -7.92 -12.95
C LYS A 167 18.26 -6.60 -12.98
N ALA A 168 19.32 -6.54 -13.80
CA ALA A 168 20.07 -5.32 -14.04
C ALA A 168 19.12 -4.22 -14.57
N ASP A 169 19.24 -3.02 -14.03
CA ASP A 169 18.46 -1.84 -14.42
C ASP A 169 16.93 -1.94 -14.18
N TYR A 170 16.45 -2.96 -13.43
CA TYR A 170 15.07 -3.02 -12.94
C TYR A 170 14.88 -2.13 -11.69
N PRO A 171 13.68 -1.58 -11.46
CA PRO A 171 13.34 -0.94 -10.19
C PRO A 171 13.21 -1.97 -9.05
N LEU A 172 13.70 -1.59 -7.87
CA LEU A 172 13.42 -2.25 -6.59
C LEU A 172 12.39 -1.40 -5.84
N TYR A 173 11.11 -1.70 -6.02
CA TYR A 173 9.99 -0.96 -5.40
C TYR A 173 10.00 -1.15 -3.88
N MET A 174 10.20 -0.08 -3.12
CA MET A 174 10.25 -0.09 -1.66
C MET A 174 8.96 0.46 -1.07
N TYR A 175 8.19 -0.40 -0.41
CA TYR A 175 6.91 -0.05 0.20
C TYR A 175 6.99 -0.01 1.72
N LEU A 176 6.12 0.80 2.32
CA LEU A 176 5.76 0.77 3.72
C LEU A 176 4.23 0.73 3.83
N ASP A 177 3.69 -0.27 4.52
CA ASP A 177 2.24 -0.52 4.66
C ASP A 177 1.49 -0.58 3.31
N ARG A 178 2.10 -1.26 2.32
CA ARG A 178 1.49 -1.55 1.01
C ARG A 178 0.06 -2.10 1.18
N PRO A 179 -0.99 -1.44 0.66
CA PRO A 179 -2.35 -1.91 0.83
C PRO A 179 -2.58 -3.28 0.18
N SER A 180 -3.18 -4.21 0.94
CA SER A 180 -3.63 -5.51 0.44
C SER A 180 -5.15 -5.49 0.15
N LYS A 181 -5.62 -6.38 -0.74
CA LYS A 181 -7.04 -6.53 -1.10
C LYS A 181 -7.74 -5.19 -1.40
N SER A 182 -7.00 -4.28 -2.04
CA SER A 182 -7.44 -2.89 -2.27
C SER A 182 -7.50 -2.59 -3.76
N MET A 183 -8.50 -1.80 -4.15
CA MET A 183 -8.58 -1.16 -5.46
C MET A 183 -8.19 0.32 -5.32
N ILE A 184 -7.17 0.80 -6.03
CA ILE A 184 -6.95 2.24 -6.23
C ILE A 184 -7.79 2.68 -7.42
N VAL A 185 -8.65 3.67 -7.21
CA VAL A 185 -9.50 4.26 -8.25
C VAL A 185 -9.15 5.73 -8.39
N LEU A 186 -8.59 6.08 -9.55
CA LEU A 186 -8.11 7.42 -9.88
C LEU A 186 -8.55 7.84 -11.29
N THR A 187 -8.58 9.14 -11.56
CA THR A 187 -8.81 9.67 -12.91
C THR A 187 -7.59 9.46 -13.81
N ARG A 188 -7.82 9.52 -15.13
CA ARG A 188 -6.73 9.58 -16.13
C ARG A 188 -5.88 10.86 -16.01
N GLU A 189 -6.43 11.93 -15.44
CA GLU A 189 -5.72 13.19 -15.15
C GLU A 189 -4.74 13.01 -13.99
N GLU A 190 -5.19 12.50 -12.84
CA GLU A 190 -4.33 12.15 -11.69
C GLU A 190 -3.24 11.15 -12.13
N MET A 191 -3.60 10.11 -12.89
CA MET A 191 -2.64 9.13 -13.41
C MET A 191 -1.51 9.77 -14.26
N LEU A 192 -1.82 10.79 -15.05
CA LEU A 192 -0.88 11.42 -15.99
C LEU A 192 -0.21 12.69 -15.45
N THR A 193 -0.60 13.19 -14.28
CA THR A 193 -0.19 14.51 -13.74
C THR A 193 1.33 14.69 -13.68
N TYR A 194 2.08 13.63 -13.35
CA TYR A 194 3.55 13.64 -13.34
C TYR A 194 4.19 12.70 -14.37
N ALA A 195 3.44 12.25 -15.39
CA ALA A 195 3.90 11.27 -16.39
C ALA A 195 4.90 11.83 -17.44
N GLY A 196 5.35 13.09 -17.30
CA GLY A 196 6.37 13.70 -18.18
C GLY A 196 5.98 13.89 -19.65
N GLY A 197 4.72 13.61 -20.03
CA GLY A 197 4.26 13.57 -21.42
C GLY A 197 4.25 12.17 -22.06
N ALA A 198 4.56 11.11 -21.29
CA ALA A 198 4.41 9.73 -21.72
C ALA A 198 2.94 9.35 -21.98
N SER A 199 2.71 8.28 -22.74
CA SER A 199 1.37 7.86 -23.14
C SER A 199 0.58 7.21 -21.99
N PRO A 200 -0.78 7.17 -22.06
CA PRO A 200 -1.60 6.46 -21.08
C PRO A 200 -1.21 4.99 -20.93
N GLU A 201 -0.79 4.35 -22.01
CA GLU A 201 -0.35 2.95 -22.02
C GLU A 201 0.98 2.77 -21.26
N GLN A 202 1.95 3.67 -21.45
CA GLN A 202 3.22 3.66 -20.70
C GLN A 202 3.00 3.90 -19.20
N ALA A 203 2.09 4.81 -18.85
CA ALA A 203 1.71 5.07 -17.46
C ALA A 203 1.03 3.84 -16.82
N LEU A 204 0.10 3.19 -17.52
CA LEU A 204 -0.56 1.97 -17.06
C LEU A 204 0.41 0.78 -16.93
N GLU A 205 1.35 0.61 -17.86
CA GLU A 205 2.38 -0.44 -17.79
C GLU A 205 3.33 -0.22 -16.60
N ALA A 206 3.76 1.02 -16.36
CA ALA A 206 4.58 1.35 -15.20
C ALA A 206 3.83 1.13 -13.88
N ILE A 207 2.53 1.46 -13.84
CA ILE A 207 1.63 1.23 -12.70
C ILE A 207 1.42 -0.26 -12.43
N ASP A 208 1.19 -1.08 -13.45
CA ASP A 208 1.00 -2.53 -13.28
C ASP A 208 2.28 -3.16 -12.71
N ASN A 209 3.44 -2.85 -13.30
CA ASN A 209 4.73 -3.29 -12.76
C ASN A 209 5.01 -2.77 -11.34
N ALA A 210 4.51 -1.58 -10.97
CA ALA A 210 4.63 -0.98 -9.64
C ALA A 210 3.50 -1.37 -8.66
N THR A 211 2.61 -2.30 -9.04
CA THR A 211 1.56 -2.82 -8.15
C THR A 211 1.46 -4.34 -8.13
N ARG A 212 2.06 -5.02 -9.12
CA ARG A 212 2.18 -6.49 -9.21
C ARG A 212 2.87 -7.10 -8.00
N LEU A 213 2.33 -8.23 -7.53
CA LEU A 213 2.89 -9.03 -6.43
C LEU A 213 2.56 -10.51 -6.69
N ASP A 214 3.50 -11.21 -7.33
CA ASP A 214 3.33 -12.55 -7.87
C ASP A 214 3.49 -13.65 -6.79
N ASP A 215 4.28 -13.37 -5.74
CA ASP A 215 4.43 -14.27 -4.59
C ASP A 215 3.18 -14.29 -3.68
N TYR A 216 2.33 -13.26 -3.75
CA TYR A 216 1.14 -13.06 -2.91
C TYR A 216 -0.03 -12.49 -3.73
N PRO A 217 -0.61 -13.27 -4.67
CA PRO A 217 -1.65 -12.79 -5.58
C PRO A 217 -2.96 -12.39 -4.85
N GLU A 218 -3.21 -12.91 -3.65
CA GLU A 218 -4.31 -12.48 -2.77
C GLU A 218 -4.08 -11.12 -2.08
N GLN A 219 -2.86 -10.59 -2.20
CA GLN A 219 -2.46 -9.25 -1.78
C GLN A 219 -2.15 -8.34 -2.99
N HIS A 220 -2.55 -8.72 -4.21
CA HIS A 220 -2.45 -7.84 -5.37
C HIS A 220 -3.18 -6.51 -5.10
N LEU A 221 -2.60 -5.42 -5.60
CA LEU A 221 -3.17 -4.08 -5.52
C LEU A 221 -3.72 -3.77 -6.91
N LYS A 222 -5.06 -3.65 -7.05
CA LYS A 222 -5.66 -3.42 -8.37
C LYS A 222 -5.77 -1.92 -8.61
N VAL A 223 -5.40 -1.48 -9.80
CA VAL A 223 -5.61 -0.09 -10.24
C VAL A 223 -6.70 -0.05 -11.29
N VAL A 224 -7.56 0.97 -11.21
CA VAL A 224 -8.74 1.15 -12.06
C VAL A 224 -8.89 2.63 -12.37
N LEU A 225 -9.17 2.97 -13.64
CA LEU A 225 -9.55 4.34 -14.00
C LEU A 225 -11.01 4.61 -13.59
N ALA A 226 -11.29 5.80 -13.07
CA ALA A 226 -12.63 6.20 -12.62
C ALA A 226 -13.71 6.01 -13.71
N ASP A 227 -13.39 6.32 -14.97
CA ASP A 227 -14.26 6.12 -16.14
C ASP A 227 -14.67 4.64 -16.34
N ASP A 228 -13.74 3.72 -16.05
CA ASP A 228 -13.88 2.29 -16.31
C ASP A 228 -14.47 1.52 -15.10
N PHE A 229 -14.47 2.13 -13.91
CA PHE A 229 -14.87 1.51 -12.65
C PHE A 229 -16.29 0.93 -12.68
N ALA A 230 -17.26 1.67 -13.24
CA ALA A 230 -18.64 1.21 -13.38
C ALA A 230 -18.77 0.02 -14.36
N ASN A 231 -18.04 0.06 -15.48
CA ASN A 231 -18.03 -1.03 -16.47
C ASN A 231 -17.39 -2.30 -15.89
N MET A 232 -16.31 -2.16 -15.11
CA MET A 232 -15.61 -3.24 -14.44
C MET A 232 -16.52 -3.94 -13.40
N LEU A 233 -17.24 -3.18 -12.58
CA LEU A 233 -18.20 -3.72 -11.61
C LEU A 233 -19.37 -4.45 -12.28
N ALA A 234 -19.95 -3.86 -13.33
CA ALA A 234 -21.03 -4.49 -14.10
C ALA A 234 -20.60 -5.80 -14.76
N ALA A 235 -19.41 -5.85 -15.36
CA ALA A 235 -18.85 -7.06 -15.94
C ALA A 235 -18.67 -8.18 -14.89
N ASN A 236 -18.18 -7.83 -13.70
CA ASN A 236 -18.01 -8.78 -12.58
C ASN A 236 -19.35 -9.36 -12.09
N ALA A 237 -20.39 -8.53 -11.95
CA ALA A 237 -21.72 -8.98 -11.51
C ALA A 237 -22.47 -9.83 -12.56
N THR A 238 -22.05 -9.77 -13.83
CA THR A 238 -22.68 -10.52 -14.93
C THR A 238 -22.15 -11.97 -15.04
N ILE A 239 -21.20 -12.39 -14.18
CA ILE A 239 -20.74 -13.78 -14.09
C ILE A 239 -21.71 -14.60 -13.22
N PRO A 240 -22.52 -15.52 -13.77
CA PRO A 240 -23.43 -16.32 -12.96
C PRO A 240 -22.66 -17.33 -12.12
N VAL A 241 -22.87 -17.30 -10.80
CA VAL A 241 -22.37 -18.32 -9.88
C VAL A 241 -23.10 -19.64 -10.18
N SER A 242 -22.46 -20.49 -10.97
CA SER A 242 -22.98 -21.79 -11.44
C SER A 242 -23.07 -22.82 -10.31
N GLY A 243 -24.02 -22.63 -9.39
CA GLY A 243 -24.33 -23.59 -8.34
C GLY A 243 -24.83 -24.93 -8.92
N PRO A 244 -24.44 -26.09 -8.35
CA PRO A 244 -24.78 -27.38 -8.91
C PRO A 244 -26.24 -27.77 -8.63
N GLY A 245 -27.10 -27.52 -9.64
CA GLY A 245 -28.30 -28.33 -9.87
C GLY A 245 -29.64 -27.61 -9.79
N SER A 246 -30.38 -27.67 -10.89
CA SER A 246 -31.71 -28.30 -10.89
C SER A 246 -32.12 -28.70 -12.30
N ARG A 247 -32.40 -29.99 -12.50
CA ARG A 247 -32.90 -30.56 -13.77
C ARG A 247 -34.40 -30.31 -13.87
N VAL A 248 -34.82 -29.41 -14.75
CA VAL A 248 -36.23 -29.28 -15.15
C VAL A 248 -36.41 -29.90 -16.53
N GLN A 249 -37.25 -30.92 -16.61
CA GLN A 249 -37.64 -31.57 -17.86
C GLN A 249 -38.95 -30.94 -18.36
N SER A 250 -38.99 -30.58 -19.65
CA SER A 250 -40.22 -30.22 -20.36
C SER A 250 -40.69 -31.39 -21.25
N PRO A 251 -42.00 -31.53 -21.50
CA PRO A 251 -42.58 -32.79 -21.96
C PRO A 251 -42.42 -33.07 -23.47
N GLU A 252 -42.58 -34.34 -23.83
CA GLU A 252 -42.51 -34.87 -25.19
C GLU A 252 -43.63 -34.35 -26.09
N SER A 253 -43.32 -34.08 -27.36
CA SER A 253 -44.30 -33.94 -28.43
C SER A 253 -44.48 -35.27 -29.18
N ARG A 254 -45.73 -35.69 -29.37
CA ARG A 254 -46.08 -37.00 -29.95
C ARG A 254 -46.57 -36.83 -31.39
N VAL A 255 -45.98 -37.55 -32.36
CA VAL A 255 -46.71 -38.25 -33.46
C VAL A 255 -45.77 -39.17 -34.29
N SER A 256 -46.25 -40.42 -34.42
CA SER A 256 -45.97 -41.60 -35.27
C SER A 256 -44.86 -41.70 -36.35
N ARG A 257 -44.27 -42.92 -36.37
CA ARG A 257 -43.55 -43.71 -37.42
C ARG A 257 -44.36 -43.94 -38.74
N PRO A 258 -43.83 -44.61 -39.81
CA PRO A 258 -42.61 -45.45 -39.89
C PRO A 258 -41.63 -45.31 -41.09
N GLU A 259 -40.34 -45.50 -40.75
CA GLU A 259 -39.27 -46.32 -41.39
C GLU A 259 -39.25 -46.66 -42.90
N THR A 260 -38.06 -46.53 -43.50
CA THR A 260 -37.26 -47.70 -43.96
C THR A 260 -35.75 -47.41 -43.99
N GLN A 261 -34.94 -48.48 -44.11
CA GLN A 261 -33.45 -48.55 -44.19
C GLN A 261 -32.84 -47.79 -45.41
N ASP A 262 -31.55 -47.48 -45.57
CA ASP A 262 -30.28 -47.36 -44.79
C ASP A 262 -29.18 -46.95 -45.85
N SER A 263 -27.97 -46.38 -45.65
CA SER A 263 -27.07 -46.14 -44.50
C SER A 263 -26.02 -45.04 -44.78
N ARG A 264 -25.18 -44.70 -43.76
CA ARG A 264 -24.00 -43.79 -43.77
C ARG A 264 -24.31 -42.29 -44.04
N PRO A 265 -23.42 -41.30 -43.68
CA PRO A 265 -22.04 -41.38 -43.19
C PRO A 265 -21.68 -40.52 -41.94
N GLN A 266 -20.39 -40.54 -41.57
CA GLN A 266 -19.52 -39.62 -40.77
C GLN A 266 -20.07 -38.49 -39.86
N SER A 267 -19.50 -38.42 -38.64
CA SER A 267 -18.75 -37.27 -38.05
C SER A 267 -18.04 -37.78 -36.76
N ILE A 268 -16.99 -37.24 -36.12
CA ILE A 268 -16.27 -35.95 -36.07
C ILE A 268 -17.07 -34.76 -35.51
N ALA A 269 -17.05 -34.62 -34.19
CA ALA A 269 -17.50 -33.41 -33.48
C ALA A 269 -16.29 -32.70 -32.84
N THR A 270 -15.98 -31.49 -33.32
CA THR A 270 -15.02 -30.57 -32.71
C THR A 270 -15.68 -29.80 -31.56
N ASN A 271 -14.91 -29.55 -30.49
CA ASN A 271 -15.36 -28.68 -29.40
C ASN A 271 -15.28 -27.20 -29.82
N ASN A 272 -16.41 -26.53 -29.98
CA ASN A 272 -16.45 -25.08 -30.16
C ASN A 272 -16.39 -24.36 -28.80
N ALA A 273 -15.34 -23.57 -28.58
CA ALA A 273 -15.34 -22.52 -27.57
C ALA A 273 -15.87 -21.22 -28.21
N THR A 274 -16.73 -20.49 -27.49
CA THR A 274 -17.36 -19.26 -28.01
C THR A 274 -16.47 -18.05 -27.75
N THR A 275 -15.82 -17.55 -28.80
CA THR A 275 -15.03 -16.30 -28.74
C THR A 275 -15.82 -15.15 -29.34
N ASN A 276 -16.11 -14.10 -28.56
CA ASN A 276 -16.68 -12.86 -29.09
C ASN A 276 -15.55 -11.96 -29.62
N THR A 277 -15.58 -11.65 -30.92
CA THR A 277 -14.53 -10.86 -31.58
C THR A 277 -15.14 -9.60 -32.20
N THR A 278 -14.86 -8.43 -31.60
CA THR A 278 -15.28 -7.13 -32.15
C THR A 278 -14.22 -6.62 -33.13
N VAL A 279 -14.50 -6.70 -34.43
CA VAL A 279 -13.59 -6.22 -35.48
C VAL A 279 -13.95 -4.78 -35.86
N SER A 280 -12.98 -3.86 -35.77
CA SER A 280 -13.08 -2.51 -36.30
C SER A 280 -11.97 -2.29 -37.34
N SER A 281 -12.34 -1.85 -38.55
CA SER A 281 -11.43 -1.72 -39.69
C SER A 281 -11.32 -0.28 -40.15
N SER A 282 -10.13 0.32 -40.00
CA SER A 282 -9.83 1.69 -40.43
C SER A 282 -8.48 1.77 -41.14
N GLY A 283 -8.43 2.46 -42.29
CA GLY A 283 -7.17 2.80 -42.98
C GLY A 283 -6.87 1.95 -44.23
N LEU A 284 -7.53 2.25 -45.35
CA LEU A 284 -7.10 1.75 -46.66
C LEU A 284 -5.98 2.66 -47.21
N ARG A 285 -4.82 2.08 -47.57
CA ARG A 285 -3.78 2.78 -48.36
C ARG A 285 -3.29 1.88 -49.49
N VAL A 286 -3.41 2.39 -50.72
CA VAL A 286 -2.82 1.80 -51.91
C VAL A 286 -1.50 2.52 -52.19
N SER A 287 -0.44 1.75 -52.44
CA SER A 287 0.83 2.26 -52.99
C SER A 287 1.16 1.42 -54.22
N SER A 288 1.31 2.07 -55.37
CA SER A 288 1.53 1.41 -56.66
C SER A 288 2.87 1.80 -57.26
N ASN A 289 3.79 0.84 -57.38
CA ASN A 289 4.91 0.89 -58.33
C ASN A 289 5.51 -0.52 -58.47
N GLY A 290 5.78 -0.95 -59.71
CA GLY A 290 6.32 -2.27 -60.01
C GLY A 290 5.27 -3.27 -60.51
N THR A 291 5.62 -4.04 -61.55
CA THR A 291 4.76 -5.02 -62.20
C THR A 291 4.74 -6.35 -61.46
N GLU A 292 3.81 -6.51 -60.52
CA GLU A 292 3.35 -7.81 -60.04
C GLU A 292 1.88 -7.73 -59.58
N ASN A 293 1.20 -8.87 -59.51
CA ASN A 293 -0.25 -8.92 -59.30
C ASN A 293 -0.59 -8.57 -57.83
N PRO A 294 -1.48 -7.59 -57.53
CA PRO A 294 -1.62 -7.05 -56.18
C PRO A 294 -2.22 -8.06 -55.19
N LYS A 295 -1.36 -8.61 -54.33
CA LYS A 295 -1.74 -9.49 -53.23
C LYS A 295 -2.36 -8.66 -52.09
N LEU A 296 -3.64 -8.87 -51.78
CA LEU A 296 -4.29 -8.24 -50.63
C LEU A 296 -3.76 -8.85 -49.33
N GLU A 297 -2.80 -8.18 -48.68
CA GLU A 297 -2.38 -8.53 -47.32
C GLU A 297 -3.16 -7.71 -46.28
N THR A 298 -4.27 -8.28 -45.82
CA THR A 298 -4.98 -7.79 -44.62
C THR A 298 -4.10 -8.04 -43.39
N ARG A 299 -3.33 -7.03 -42.98
CA ARG A 299 -2.64 -7.03 -41.68
C ARG A 299 -3.66 -6.91 -40.55
N ASN A 300 -4.16 -8.05 -40.09
CA ASN A 300 -4.92 -8.13 -38.84
C ASN A 300 -3.98 -7.85 -37.66
N SER A 301 -3.87 -6.59 -37.27
CA SER A 301 -3.25 -6.20 -36.00
C SER A 301 -4.16 -6.62 -34.85
N VAL A 302 -3.91 -7.82 -34.29
CA VAL A 302 -4.58 -8.27 -33.07
C VAL A 302 -4.03 -7.46 -31.89
N ALA A 303 -4.77 -6.44 -31.48
CA ALA A 303 -4.55 -5.77 -30.21
C ALA A 303 -5.03 -6.70 -29.08
N THR A 304 -4.10 -7.45 -28.48
CA THR A 304 -4.41 -8.35 -27.36
C THR A 304 -4.58 -7.53 -26.08
N THR A 305 -5.72 -6.86 -25.95
CA THR A 305 -6.11 -6.20 -24.69
C THR A 305 -6.41 -7.28 -23.65
N THR A 306 -5.41 -7.66 -22.86
CA THR A 306 -5.53 -8.64 -21.78
C THR A 306 -6.28 -8.02 -20.60
N THR A 307 -7.59 -7.82 -20.76
CA THR A 307 -8.48 -7.44 -19.66
C THR A 307 -8.58 -8.61 -18.69
N ALA A 308 -7.66 -8.67 -17.72
CA ALA A 308 -7.67 -9.63 -16.65
C ALA A 308 -8.86 -9.36 -15.72
N THR A 309 -10.01 -9.96 -16.04
CA THR A 309 -11.27 -9.90 -15.28
C THR A 309 -11.19 -10.76 -14.02
N THR A 310 -10.20 -10.49 -13.16
CA THR A 310 -10.06 -11.09 -11.84
C THR A 310 -11.25 -10.63 -10.99
N ALA A 311 -12.03 -11.58 -10.46
CA ALA A 311 -13.28 -11.28 -9.77
C ALA A 311 -13.06 -10.31 -8.59
N LEU A 312 -13.87 -9.25 -8.56
CA LEU A 312 -13.68 -8.12 -7.66
C LEU A 312 -13.89 -8.49 -6.18
N SER A 313 -14.50 -9.64 -5.91
CA SER A 313 -14.65 -10.26 -4.59
C SER A 313 -13.32 -10.53 -3.87
N GLY A 314 -12.18 -10.50 -4.57
CA GLY A 314 -10.85 -10.55 -3.93
C GLY A 314 -10.46 -9.23 -3.22
N TYR A 315 -11.11 -8.12 -3.56
CA TYR A 315 -10.83 -6.79 -3.03
C TYR A 315 -11.94 -6.37 -2.06
N SER A 316 -11.54 -5.83 -0.91
CA SER A 316 -12.41 -5.48 0.22
C SER A 316 -12.26 -4.02 0.67
N ARG A 317 -11.54 -3.19 -0.10
CA ARG A 317 -11.32 -1.76 0.16
C ARG A 317 -11.14 -1.00 -1.16
N ILE A 318 -11.64 0.23 -1.22
CA ILE A 318 -11.42 1.19 -2.32
C ILE A 318 -10.59 2.35 -1.78
N ILE A 319 -9.54 2.73 -2.48
CA ILE A 319 -8.69 3.91 -2.22
C ILE A 319 -8.94 4.90 -3.35
N THR A 320 -9.32 6.14 -3.04
CA THR A 320 -9.80 7.11 -4.04
C THR A 320 -9.55 8.55 -3.57
N SER A 321 -9.69 9.55 -4.45
CA SER A 321 -9.48 10.96 -4.12
C SER A 321 -10.78 11.66 -3.72
N GLU A 322 -10.72 12.75 -2.94
CA GLU A 322 -11.92 13.57 -2.66
C GLU A 322 -12.57 14.13 -3.96
N ARG A 323 -11.79 14.28 -5.05
CA ARG A 323 -12.30 14.62 -6.40
C ARG A 323 -13.22 13.54 -6.99
N THR A 324 -12.89 12.27 -6.79
CA THR A 324 -13.57 11.12 -7.43
C THR A 324 -14.60 10.46 -6.52
N LYS A 325 -14.38 10.51 -5.20
CA LYS A 325 -15.21 9.96 -4.12
C LYS A 325 -16.70 9.83 -4.42
N SER A 326 -17.41 10.94 -4.65
CA SER A 326 -18.88 10.92 -4.81
C SER A 326 -19.35 10.02 -5.96
N GLN A 327 -18.64 10.05 -7.09
CA GLN A 327 -18.92 9.18 -8.25
C GLN A 327 -18.63 7.70 -7.92
N ILE A 328 -17.52 7.46 -7.22
CA ILE A 328 -17.08 6.10 -6.88
C ILE A 328 -17.97 5.49 -5.79
N GLU A 329 -18.39 6.26 -4.78
CA GLU A 329 -19.33 5.84 -3.73
C GLU A 329 -20.72 5.49 -4.30
N GLU A 330 -21.28 6.31 -5.21
CA GLU A 330 -22.57 6.03 -5.86
C GLU A 330 -22.54 4.70 -6.65
N VAL A 331 -21.49 4.52 -7.47
CA VAL A 331 -21.31 3.29 -8.26
C VAL A 331 -21.05 2.08 -7.35
N ALA A 332 -20.18 2.22 -6.36
CA ALA A 332 -19.78 1.16 -5.43
C ALA A 332 -20.93 0.66 -4.53
N ALA A 333 -21.84 1.56 -4.11
CA ALA A 333 -23.02 1.23 -3.32
C ALA A 333 -23.94 0.22 -4.04
N THR A 334 -24.02 0.29 -5.38
CA THR A 334 -24.79 -0.65 -6.22
C THR A 334 -24.29 -2.11 -6.09
N TYR A 335 -23.04 -2.32 -5.64
CA TYR A 335 -22.39 -3.63 -5.54
C TYR A 335 -21.98 -3.97 -4.09
N ASN A 336 -22.58 -3.31 -3.09
CA ASN A 336 -22.31 -3.49 -1.65
C ASN A 336 -20.87 -3.17 -1.20
N TYR A 337 -20.13 -2.34 -1.94
CA TYR A 337 -18.83 -1.83 -1.49
C TYR A 337 -19.03 -0.59 -0.60
N SER A 338 -18.65 -0.69 0.67
CA SER A 338 -18.79 0.38 1.68
C SER A 338 -17.50 0.79 2.38
N ASN A 339 -16.37 0.12 2.08
CA ASN A 339 -15.09 0.33 2.74
C ASN A 339 -14.16 1.21 1.90
N PHE A 340 -14.16 2.51 2.18
CA PHE A 340 -13.38 3.51 1.46
C PHE A 340 -12.22 4.05 2.31
N THR A 341 -11.11 4.37 1.66
CA THR A 341 -10.02 5.18 2.21
C THR A 341 -9.82 6.33 1.25
N VAL A 342 -10.34 7.50 1.61
CA VAL A 342 -10.20 8.70 0.77
C VAL A 342 -8.88 9.38 1.12
N VAL A 343 -8.09 9.69 0.09
CA VAL A 343 -6.78 10.34 0.21
C VAL A 343 -6.79 11.68 -0.53
N ASN A 344 -5.76 12.50 -0.30
CA ASN A 344 -5.59 13.76 -1.01
C ASN A 344 -5.06 13.56 -2.44
N ASP A 345 -5.13 14.62 -3.24
CA ASP A 345 -4.71 14.66 -4.65
C ASP A 345 -3.24 14.29 -4.89
N THR A 346 -2.35 14.62 -3.96
CA THR A 346 -0.92 14.29 -4.06
C THR A 346 -0.63 12.83 -3.70
N ASP A 347 -1.45 12.21 -2.85
CA ASP A 347 -1.27 10.81 -2.43
C ASP A 347 -1.89 9.81 -3.41
N ILE A 348 -3.03 10.15 -4.04
CA ILE A 348 -3.63 9.35 -5.12
C ILE A 348 -2.77 9.35 -6.38
N THR A 349 -1.92 10.36 -6.56
CA THR A 349 -1.19 10.60 -7.80
C THR A 349 0.17 9.87 -7.80
N PRO A 350 0.47 9.04 -8.81
CA PRO A 350 1.77 8.43 -8.97
C PRO A 350 2.82 9.44 -9.48
N TYR A 351 4.02 9.39 -8.90
CA TYR A 351 5.21 10.09 -9.39
C TYR A 351 6.09 9.12 -10.16
N TYR A 352 6.62 9.53 -11.32
CA TYR A 352 7.36 8.66 -12.23
C TYR A 352 8.83 9.08 -12.37
N SER A 353 9.70 8.10 -12.53
CA SER A 353 11.03 8.33 -13.10
C SER A 353 10.92 8.29 -14.63
N THR A 354 11.47 9.28 -15.33
CA THR A 354 11.53 9.32 -16.79
C THR A 354 12.96 9.28 -17.30
N ASP A 355 13.17 8.81 -18.53
CA ASP A 355 14.44 8.93 -19.23
C ASP A 355 14.60 10.29 -19.96
N ALA A 356 15.73 10.49 -20.63
CA ALA A 356 16.02 11.71 -21.38
C ALA A 356 15.17 11.91 -22.65
N SER A 357 14.30 10.96 -23.02
CA SER A 357 13.30 11.10 -24.08
C SER A 357 11.93 11.54 -23.55
N GLY A 358 11.73 11.56 -22.22
CA GLY A 358 10.43 11.74 -21.58
C GLY A 358 9.64 10.44 -21.39
N SER A 359 10.20 9.29 -21.76
CA SER A 359 9.56 7.99 -21.55
C SER A 359 9.65 7.58 -20.07
N ILE A 360 8.54 7.07 -19.51
CA ILE A 360 8.53 6.51 -18.15
C ILE A 360 9.46 5.29 -18.08
N ARG A 361 10.25 5.22 -17.01
CA ARG A 361 11.04 4.05 -16.59
C ARG A 361 10.27 3.18 -15.60
N ASN A 362 9.68 3.83 -14.59
CA ASN A 362 8.94 3.23 -13.50
C ASN A 362 8.12 4.30 -12.75
N VAL A 363 7.12 3.87 -11.98
CA VAL A 363 6.63 4.70 -10.85
C VAL A 363 7.75 4.73 -9.81
N ASP A 364 8.13 5.92 -9.34
CA ASP A 364 9.16 6.08 -8.31
C ASP A 364 8.53 6.16 -6.91
N LYS A 365 7.46 6.93 -6.75
CA LYS A 365 6.77 7.13 -5.47
C LYS A 365 5.26 7.20 -5.67
N TRP A 366 4.50 6.57 -4.77
CA TRP A 366 3.03 6.61 -4.82
C TRP A 366 2.42 6.27 -3.45
N ALA A 367 1.96 7.29 -2.72
CA ALA A 367 1.53 7.11 -1.32
C ALA A 367 0.27 6.25 -1.18
N ALA A 368 -0.71 6.37 -2.09
CA ALA A 368 -1.89 5.49 -2.11
C ALA A 368 -1.57 4.00 -2.32
N ALA A 369 -0.39 3.68 -2.87
CA ALA A 369 0.13 2.31 -2.99
C ALA A 369 1.08 1.91 -1.86
N GLY A 370 1.39 2.82 -0.92
CA GLY A 370 2.45 2.64 0.09
C GLY A 370 3.88 2.68 -0.47
N LEU A 371 4.07 3.06 -1.74
CA LEU A 371 5.37 3.08 -2.41
C LEU A 371 6.15 4.34 -2.04
N LEU A 372 7.29 4.16 -1.35
CA LEU A 372 8.15 5.24 -0.88
C LEU A 372 9.19 5.69 -1.93
N SER A 373 9.81 4.73 -2.60
CA SER A 373 10.84 4.92 -3.63
C SER A 373 10.98 3.68 -4.50
N ALA A 374 11.55 3.80 -5.71
CA ALA A 374 11.84 2.65 -6.57
C ALA A 374 13.24 2.74 -7.22
N PRO A 375 14.33 2.70 -6.42
CA PRO A 375 15.69 2.81 -6.92
C PRO A 375 16.04 1.69 -7.93
N ILE A 376 16.79 2.07 -8.96
CA ILE A 376 17.21 1.17 -10.04
C ILE A 376 18.36 0.26 -9.57
N LEU A 377 18.23 -1.04 -9.82
CA LEU A 377 19.20 -2.08 -9.44
C LEU A 377 20.49 -1.98 -10.26
N ASN A 378 21.58 -1.63 -9.57
CA ASN A 378 22.92 -1.55 -10.15
C ASN A 378 23.34 -2.91 -10.76
N PRO A 379 23.81 -2.97 -12.03
CA PRO A 379 24.25 -4.21 -12.67
C PRO A 379 25.40 -4.96 -11.97
N GLY A 380 26.01 -4.42 -10.91
CA GLY A 380 26.95 -5.10 -10.03
C GLY A 380 26.29 -6.04 -9.01
N VAL A 381 25.13 -5.69 -8.45
CA VAL A 381 24.44 -6.53 -7.45
C VAL A 381 23.65 -7.68 -8.07
N THR A 382 23.31 -7.56 -9.35
CA THR A 382 22.46 -8.52 -10.10
C THR A 382 23.24 -9.66 -10.76
N LYS A 383 24.54 -9.80 -10.44
CA LYS A 383 25.49 -10.77 -11.02
C LYS A 383 26.07 -11.77 -10.02
N GLY A 384 25.61 -11.75 -8.76
CA GLY A 384 26.01 -12.73 -7.75
C GLY A 384 25.54 -14.14 -8.10
N THR A 385 26.30 -15.15 -7.70
CA THR A 385 25.82 -16.54 -7.75
C THR A 385 24.82 -16.77 -6.61
N PRO A 386 23.68 -17.44 -6.85
CA PRO A 386 22.90 -18.08 -5.80
C PRO A 386 23.79 -18.92 -4.87
N GLY A 387 23.59 -18.76 -3.55
CA GLY A 387 24.27 -19.52 -2.49
C GLY A 387 23.52 -20.78 -2.10
#